data_AF-A0A7Z6Y0E8-F1
#
_entry.id   AF-A0A7Z6Y0E8-F1
#
_cell.length_a   1.000
_cell.length_b   1.000
_cell.length_c   1.000
_cell.angle_alpha   90.00
_cell.angle_beta   90.00
_cell.angle_gamma   90.00
#
_symmetry.space_group_name_H-M   'P 1'
#
loop_
_entity.id
_entity.type
_entity.pdbx_description
1 polymer ?
#
loop_
_entity_poly.entity_id
_entity_poly.type
_entity_poly.pdbx_seq_one_letter_code
_entity_poly.pdbx_strand_id
1 'polypeptide(L)'
;MLVIPRGHKTAQVVGDMNRTLKKVREAAGAVGDAELGHIRAKSGLSEAIEGLDSEKNKAAYRVLGSTPFCLAVLMLEVWNVSSESEALAQANREKSFLRASAGVIGAGVDLIIAVEALAVKLTGVQQQNFFSRKIFYEISVEGAEKWLGVTLGAAVTKKISARLIAQISSGGLLAAINFYDVWHSWQWNDQAMYGYLLIAMGGLSGSLSSMFGGAAVLSGLNPAGWAALLLIGMGVGLVIMLSPTPLESWLANGPFGESNSIDQHLQDPSEAFYRLTSLLAGISISIEKNPDYDPRATFDRYAQLPHAIRRSDTIVRLRSRLPGLIGSFDSLSIEAECRTCRITEKMSNQGIPYIAQKEITDRPEAPNAQCLYADALELFFTTPINQVSPTGSSRHYYTWAVRAQFILITKREKRYFPAPKLRDSTQYSQNWATPSFNEVDQPFWADEVTYKGSFND
;
A
#
# COMPACT_ATOMS: atom_id res chain seq x y z
N MET A 1 -32.38 -2.85 26.14
CA MET A 1 -31.28 -2.51 27.07
C MET A 1 -30.75 -3.80 27.64
N LEU A 2 -29.71 -4.38 27.04
CA LEU A 2 -29.18 -5.70 27.43
C LEU A 2 -27.94 -5.48 28.31
N VAL A 3 -28.12 -5.59 29.63
CA VAL A 3 -27.04 -5.47 30.61
C VAL A 3 -26.42 -6.86 30.79
N ILE A 4 -25.17 -7.03 30.34
CA ILE A 4 -24.41 -8.27 30.54
C ILE A 4 -23.87 -8.28 31.98
N PRO A 5 -24.05 -9.36 32.78
CA PRO A 5 -23.58 -9.43 34.15
C PRO A 5 -22.05 -9.37 34.24
N ARG A 6 -21.52 -8.61 35.22
CA ARG A 6 -20.08 -8.38 35.46
C ARG A 6 -19.23 -9.63 35.75
N GLY A 7 -19.84 -10.82 35.83
CA GLY A 7 -19.17 -12.10 36.11
C GLY A 7 -18.95 -13.02 34.89
N HIS A 8 -19.34 -12.63 33.68
CA HIS A 8 -19.16 -13.48 32.49
C HIS A 8 -17.71 -13.41 31.96
N LYS A 9 -17.11 -14.55 31.58
CA LYS A 9 -15.71 -14.62 31.07
C LYS A 9 -15.43 -13.62 29.94
N THR A 10 -16.42 -13.35 29.08
CA THR A 10 -16.34 -12.34 28.01
C THR A 10 -16.24 -10.90 28.54
N ALA A 11 -16.90 -10.58 29.65
CA ALA A 11 -16.82 -9.26 30.29
C ALA A 11 -15.47 -9.02 30.99
N GLN A 12 -14.84 -10.08 31.51
CA GLN A 12 -13.47 -10.03 32.04
C GLN A 12 -12.45 -9.81 30.92
N VAL A 13 -12.55 -10.57 29.81
CA VAL A 13 -11.64 -10.42 28.66
C VAL A 13 -11.74 -9.03 28.03
N VAL A 14 -12.96 -8.51 27.85
CA VAL A 14 -13.18 -7.14 27.34
C VAL A 14 -12.70 -6.08 28.34
N GLY A 15 -12.86 -6.31 29.65
CA GLY A 15 -12.34 -5.43 30.70
C GLY A 15 -10.81 -5.38 30.74
N ASP A 16 -10.15 -6.52 30.56
CA ASP A 16 -8.70 -6.63 30.54
C ASP A 16 -8.09 -6.06 29.26
N MET A 17 -8.77 -6.22 28.12
CA MET A 17 -8.41 -5.57 26.85
C MET A 17 -8.54 -4.05 26.92
N ASN A 18 -9.61 -3.52 27.52
CA ASN A 18 -9.77 -2.08 27.70
C ASN A 18 -8.72 -1.49 28.66
N ARG A 19 -8.33 -2.23 29.72
CA ARG A 19 -7.24 -1.80 30.62
C ARG A 19 -5.87 -1.81 29.94
N THR A 20 -5.60 -2.80 29.08
CA THR A 20 -4.33 -2.86 28.34
C THR A 20 -4.25 -1.75 27.29
N LEU A 21 -5.31 -1.50 26.54
CA LEU A 21 -5.38 -0.38 25.58
C LEU A 21 -5.21 0.98 26.27
N LYS A 22 -5.83 1.18 27.45
CA LYS A 22 -5.68 2.42 28.22
C LYS A 22 -4.23 2.62 28.70
N LYS A 23 -3.58 1.57 29.22
CA LYS A 23 -2.15 1.63 29.64
C LYS A 23 -1.21 1.90 28.47
N VAL A 24 -1.48 1.34 27.29
CA VAL A 24 -0.68 1.60 26.09
C VAL A 24 -0.83 3.06 25.64
N ARG A 25 -2.04 3.63 25.75
CA ARG A 25 -2.29 5.04 25.42
C ARG A 25 -1.66 6.02 26.43
N GLU A 26 -1.68 5.70 27.72
CA GLU A 26 -1.01 6.48 28.77
C GLU A 26 0.52 6.41 28.66
N ALA A 27 1.08 5.24 28.32
CA ALA A 27 2.51 5.09 28.08
C ALA A 27 2.98 5.83 26.82
N ALA A 28 2.15 5.90 25.78
CA ALA A 28 2.43 6.70 24.58
C ALA A 28 2.34 8.21 24.85
N GLY A 29 1.44 8.64 25.74
CA GLY A 29 1.34 10.05 26.18
C GLY A 29 2.55 10.51 27.00
N ALA A 30 3.08 9.65 27.88
CA ALA A 30 4.24 9.98 28.72
C ALA A 30 5.57 10.11 27.95
N VAL A 31 5.62 9.68 26.69
CA VAL A 31 6.80 9.85 25.81
C VAL A 31 6.87 11.27 25.23
N GLY A 32 5.76 12.03 25.24
CA GLY A 32 5.72 13.43 24.78
C GLY A 32 6.31 14.44 25.77
N ASP A 33 6.36 14.13 27.07
CA ASP A 33 6.82 15.07 28.12
C ASP A 33 8.33 14.96 28.43
N ALA A 34 9.07 14.12 27.71
CA ALA A 34 10.51 13.90 27.92
C ALA A 34 11.43 14.92 27.20
N GLU A 35 10.88 16.02 26.69
CA GLU A 35 11.61 17.08 25.97
C GLU A 35 12.19 18.20 26.87
N LEU A 36 11.96 18.18 28.19
CA LEU A 36 12.45 19.23 29.12
C LEU A 36 13.68 18.84 29.98
N GLY A 37 14.40 17.77 29.63
CA GLY A 37 15.52 17.24 30.42
C GLY A 37 16.93 17.76 30.08
N HIS A 38 17.06 18.85 29.30
CA HIS A 38 18.31 19.19 28.61
C HIS A 38 19.49 19.68 29.48
N ILE A 39 19.35 19.81 30.80
CA ILE A 39 20.40 20.33 31.70
C ILE A 39 21.11 19.23 32.53
N ARG A 40 20.62 17.99 32.54
CA ARG A 40 21.25 16.87 33.31
C ARG A 40 22.15 15.95 32.46
N ALA A 41 22.37 16.27 31.19
CA ALA A 41 23.08 15.41 30.23
C ALA A 41 24.63 15.45 30.33
N LYS A 42 25.23 16.31 31.16
CA LYS A 42 26.71 16.42 31.25
C LYS A 42 27.37 15.57 32.34
N SER A 43 26.64 15.01 33.31
CA SER A 43 27.23 14.11 34.32
C SER A 43 27.03 12.63 34.01
N GLY A 44 26.02 12.26 33.21
CA GLY A 44 25.71 10.86 32.89
C GLY A 44 26.65 10.19 31.88
N LEU A 45 27.47 10.96 31.16
CA LEU A 45 28.42 10.40 30.19
C LEU A 45 29.61 9.70 30.89
N SER A 46 29.97 10.15 32.09
CA SER A 46 31.03 9.52 32.90
C SER A 46 30.55 8.21 33.54
N GLU A 47 29.25 8.11 33.83
CA GLU A 47 28.61 6.94 34.45
C GLU A 47 28.23 5.87 33.40
N ALA A 48 28.08 6.27 32.14
CA ALA A 48 27.87 5.36 31.02
C ALA A 48 29.12 4.54 30.62
N ILE A 49 30.32 4.97 31.05
CA ILE A 49 31.58 4.26 30.76
C ILE A 49 31.85 3.13 31.78
N GLU A 50 31.32 3.23 33.00
CA GLU A 50 31.50 2.21 34.06
C GLU A 50 30.38 1.14 34.12
N GLY A 51 29.29 1.31 33.37
CA GLY A 51 28.08 0.48 33.47
C GLY A 51 27.87 -0.57 32.37
N LEU A 52 28.93 -1.08 31.75
CA LEU A 52 28.84 -2.01 30.61
C LEU A 52 28.65 -3.48 31.04
N ASP A 53 27.61 -3.76 31.84
CA ASP A 53 27.11 -5.13 32.07
C ASP A 53 25.62 -5.23 32.47
N SER A 54 24.86 -4.11 32.52
CA SER A 54 23.47 -4.10 33.05
C SER A 54 22.35 -3.84 32.04
N GLU A 55 22.63 -3.78 30.73
CA GLU A 55 21.67 -3.33 29.70
C GLU A 55 20.64 -4.38 29.18
N LYS A 56 20.29 -5.41 29.95
CA LYS A 56 19.23 -6.37 29.54
C LYS A 56 17.80 -5.98 29.93
N ASN A 57 17.60 -4.88 30.67
CA ASN A 57 16.32 -4.57 31.35
C ASN A 57 15.60 -3.27 30.93
N LYS A 58 15.85 -2.71 29.73
CA LYS A 58 15.10 -1.53 29.24
C LYS A 58 13.76 -1.91 28.57
N ALA A 59 12.72 -1.13 28.81
CA ALA A 59 11.34 -1.36 28.36
C ALA A 59 11.18 -1.67 26.85
N ALA A 60 12.05 -1.13 26.00
CA ALA A 60 12.08 -1.42 24.57
C ALA A 60 12.30 -2.92 24.26
N TYR A 61 13.13 -3.62 25.06
CA TYR A 61 13.36 -5.06 24.92
C TYR A 61 12.11 -5.89 25.18
N ARG A 62 11.30 -5.49 26.18
CA ARG A 62 10.07 -6.20 26.53
C ARG A 62 8.99 -6.02 25.45
N VAL A 63 8.98 -4.88 24.76
CA VAL A 63 8.01 -4.56 23.69
C VAL A 63 8.33 -5.31 22.40
N LEU A 64 9.56 -5.24 21.89
CA LEU A 64 10.00 -5.95 20.66
C LEU A 64 9.99 -7.48 20.85
N GLY A 65 10.28 -7.93 22.08
CA GLY A 65 10.20 -9.33 22.48
C GLY A 65 8.77 -9.85 22.73
N SER A 66 7.72 -9.03 22.64
CA SER A 66 6.36 -9.41 23.02
C SER A 66 5.57 -10.15 21.93
N THR A 67 4.55 -10.92 22.32
CA THR A 67 3.60 -11.57 21.40
C THR A 67 2.75 -10.57 20.60
N PRO A 68 2.24 -9.46 21.18
CA PRO A 68 1.54 -8.41 20.43
C PRO A 68 2.39 -7.81 19.31
N PHE A 69 3.70 -7.61 19.53
CA PHE A 69 4.59 -7.10 18.49
C PHE A 69 4.72 -8.08 17.31
N CYS A 70 4.87 -9.39 17.58
CA CYS A 70 4.89 -10.39 16.49
C CYS A 70 3.56 -10.46 15.73
N LEU A 71 2.43 -10.29 16.41
CA LEU A 71 1.12 -10.19 15.76
C LEU A 71 1.02 -8.95 14.87
N ALA A 72 1.54 -7.80 15.33
CA ALA A 72 1.57 -6.58 14.54
C ALA A 72 2.46 -6.72 13.29
N VAL A 73 3.65 -7.33 13.43
CA VAL A 73 4.53 -7.64 12.29
C VAL A 73 3.82 -8.58 11.31
N LEU A 74 3.19 -9.65 11.78
CA LEU A 74 2.42 -10.56 10.92
C LEU A 74 1.32 -9.81 10.14
N MET A 75 0.56 -8.94 10.81
CA MET A 75 -0.48 -8.14 10.14
C MET A 75 0.10 -7.22 9.07
N LEU A 76 1.27 -6.63 9.33
CA LEU A 76 1.99 -5.80 8.37
C LEU A 76 2.48 -6.64 7.17
N GLU A 77 3.01 -7.83 7.38
CA GLU A 77 3.45 -8.70 6.27
C GLU A 77 2.28 -9.21 5.43
N VAL A 78 1.14 -9.56 6.05
CA VAL A 78 -0.09 -9.92 5.33
C VAL A 78 -0.58 -8.74 4.48
N TRP A 79 -0.53 -7.53 5.03
CA TRP A 79 -0.85 -6.31 4.30
C TRP A 79 0.10 -6.10 3.12
N ASN A 80 1.41 -6.27 3.33
CA ASN A 80 2.44 -6.10 2.32
C ASN A 80 2.27 -7.06 1.14
N VAL A 81 1.96 -8.34 1.40
CA VAL A 81 1.64 -9.34 0.36
C VAL A 81 0.40 -8.92 -0.44
N SER A 82 -0.66 -8.46 0.24
CA SER A 82 -1.88 -7.97 -0.42
C SER A 82 -1.57 -6.77 -1.31
N SER A 83 -0.85 -5.76 -0.79
CA SER A 83 -0.54 -4.54 -1.55
C SER A 83 0.38 -4.81 -2.75
N GLU A 84 1.38 -5.68 -2.62
CA GLU A 84 2.25 -6.06 -3.75
C GLU A 84 1.47 -6.84 -4.82
N SER A 85 0.52 -7.69 -4.42
CA SER A 85 -0.35 -8.40 -5.36
C SER A 85 -1.31 -7.47 -6.12
N GLU A 86 -1.84 -6.46 -5.43
CA GLU A 86 -2.76 -5.46 -6.01
C GLU A 86 -2.00 -4.48 -6.92
N ALA A 87 -0.75 -4.15 -6.57
CA ALA A 87 0.12 -3.28 -7.34
C ALA A 87 0.81 -3.97 -8.53
N LEU A 88 0.70 -5.30 -8.65
CA LEU A 88 1.41 -6.11 -9.65
C LEU A 88 1.16 -5.64 -11.09
N ALA A 89 -0.10 -5.36 -11.45
CA ALA A 89 -0.46 -4.92 -12.79
C ALA A 89 0.15 -3.55 -13.13
N GLN A 90 0.20 -2.63 -12.17
CA GLN A 90 0.83 -1.32 -12.33
C GLN A 90 2.35 -1.44 -12.41
N ALA A 91 2.97 -2.21 -11.52
CA ALA A 91 4.42 -2.43 -11.51
C ALA A 91 4.91 -3.11 -12.80
N ASN A 92 4.10 -4.01 -13.39
CA ASN A 92 4.37 -4.60 -14.70
C ASN A 92 4.41 -3.57 -15.82
N ARG A 93 3.50 -2.58 -15.81
CA ARG A 93 3.40 -1.53 -16.84
C ARG A 93 4.48 -0.48 -16.69
N GLU A 94 4.79 -0.06 -15.46
CA GLU A 94 5.75 1.02 -15.19
C GLU A 94 7.21 0.56 -15.18
N LYS A 95 7.49 -0.68 -14.78
CA LYS A 95 8.85 -1.14 -14.48
C LYS A 95 9.21 -2.41 -15.26
N SER A 96 8.59 -3.56 -14.94
CA SER A 96 8.66 -4.83 -15.71
C SER A 96 8.06 -6.01 -14.93
N PHE A 97 7.73 -7.09 -15.66
CA PHE A 97 7.24 -8.37 -15.09
C PHE A 97 8.17 -9.00 -14.05
N LEU A 98 9.49 -8.96 -14.29
CA LEU A 98 10.48 -9.54 -13.39
C LEU A 98 10.53 -8.82 -12.05
N ARG A 99 10.39 -7.48 -12.04
CA ARG A 99 10.39 -6.69 -10.80
C ARG A 99 9.13 -6.88 -9.97
N ALA A 100 7.96 -6.96 -10.63
CA ALA A 100 6.68 -7.17 -9.97
C ALA A 100 6.59 -8.59 -9.36
N SER A 101 7.07 -9.60 -10.09
CA SER A 101 7.12 -10.98 -9.59
C SER A 101 8.07 -11.15 -8.41
N ALA A 102 9.21 -10.45 -8.42
CA ALA A 102 10.18 -10.49 -7.34
C ALA A 102 9.65 -9.84 -6.04
N GLY A 103 8.82 -8.79 -6.14
CA GLY A 103 8.16 -8.14 -4.98
C GLY A 103 7.20 -9.08 -4.24
N VAL A 104 6.34 -9.79 -4.99
CA VAL A 104 5.42 -10.79 -4.43
C VAL A 104 6.17 -11.95 -3.77
N ILE A 105 7.27 -12.42 -4.38
CA ILE A 105 8.11 -13.49 -3.80
C ILE A 105 8.77 -13.03 -2.49
N GLY A 106 9.31 -11.81 -2.43
CA GLY A 106 9.92 -11.25 -1.23
C GLY A 106 8.93 -11.15 -0.07
N ALA A 107 7.76 -10.55 -0.31
CA ALA A 107 6.69 -10.43 0.69
C ALA A 107 6.21 -11.81 1.19
N GLY A 108 6.16 -12.81 0.30
CA GLY A 108 5.83 -14.19 0.68
C GLY A 108 6.86 -14.84 1.62
N VAL A 109 8.15 -14.57 1.42
CA VAL A 109 9.23 -15.07 2.30
C VAL A 109 9.15 -14.41 3.67
N ASP A 110 8.90 -13.10 3.73
CA ASP A 110 8.81 -12.37 4.99
C ASP A 110 7.60 -12.80 5.83
N LEU A 111 6.45 -13.07 5.19
CA LEU A 111 5.27 -13.65 5.83
C LEU A 111 5.56 -15.01 6.48
N ILE A 112 6.30 -15.90 5.79
CA ILE A 112 6.69 -17.22 6.34
C ILE A 112 7.55 -17.05 7.59
N ILE A 113 8.50 -16.10 7.56
CA ILE A 113 9.38 -15.80 8.70
C ILE A 113 8.59 -15.23 9.88
N ALA A 114 7.62 -14.33 9.63
CA ALA A 114 6.77 -13.74 10.66
C ALA A 114 5.86 -14.79 11.33
N VAL A 115 5.25 -15.70 10.55
CA VAL A 115 4.45 -16.83 11.06
C VAL A 115 5.29 -17.72 11.97
N GLU A 116 6.51 -18.07 11.55
CA GLU A 116 7.42 -18.89 12.35
C GLU A 116 7.80 -18.20 13.67
N ALA A 117 8.10 -16.91 13.63
CA ALA A 117 8.45 -16.13 14.82
C ALA A 117 7.29 -16.09 15.83
N LEU A 118 6.06 -15.95 15.36
CA LEU A 118 4.86 -16.00 16.20
C LEU A 118 4.62 -17.42 16.77
N ALA A 119 4.77 -18.45 15.95
CA ALA A 119 4.58 -19.84 16.36
C ALA A 119 5.56 -20.24 17.47
N VAL A 120 6.84 -19.84 17.37
CA VAL A 120 7.86 -20.05 18.41
C VAL A 120 7.45 -19.37 19.72
N LYS A 121 6.87 -18.16 19.67
CA LYS A 121 6.45 -17.43 20.88
C LYS A 121 5.19 -18.00 21.53
N LEU A 122 4.21 -18.43 20.73
CA LEU A 122 2.92 -18.91 21.24
C LEU A 122 2.98 -20.34 21.79
N THR A 123 3.76 -21.21 21.15
CA THR A 123 3.74 -22.65 21.48
C THR A 123 4.83 -23.05 22.47
N GLY A 124 5.79 -22.18 22.76
CA GLY A 124 6.95 -22.50 23.62
C GLY A 124 7.82 -23.64 23.09
N VAL A 125 7.55 -24.12 21.87
CA VAL A 125 8.28 -25.21 21.22
C VAL A 125 9.75 -24.81 21.09
N GLN A 126 10.64 -25.70 21.53
CA GLN A 126 12.08 -25.50 21.38
C GLN A 126 12.39 -25.12 19.93
N GLN A 127 13.15 -24.04 19.75
CA GLN A 127 13.50 -23.45 18.45
C GLN A 127 14.02 -24.47 17.41
N GLN A 128 14.46 -25.66 17.82
CA GLN A 128 15.04 -26.68 16.95
C GLN A 128 14.01 -27.60 16.25
N ASN A 129 12.73 -27.57 16.62
CA ASN A 129 11.72 -28.49 16.08
C ASN A 129 11.06 -28.00 14.77
N PHE A 130 11.35 -26.79 14.31
CA PHE A 130 10.84 -26.27 13.04
C PHE A 130 11.69 -26.74 11.86
N PHE A 131 11.04 -27.21 10.79
CA PHE A 131 11.71 -27.70 9.57
C PHE A 131 12.68 -26.66 8.98
N SER A 132 12.35 -25.38 9.05
CA SER A 132 13.20 -24.27 8.58
C SER A 132 14.51 -24.16 9.34
N ARG A 133 14.59 -24.59 10.60
CA ARG A 133 15.79 -24.49 11.44
C ARG A 133 16.59 -25.79 11.50
N LYS A 134 16.15 -26.83 10.81
CA LYS A 134 16.93 -28.05 10.64
C LYS A 134 18.24 -27.72 9.91
N ILE A 135 19.35 -28.19 10.46
CA ILE A 135 20.67 -28.02 9.84
C ILE A 135 20.77 -29.05 8.72
N PHE A 136 20.99 -28.57 7.50
CA PHE A 136 21.16 -29.41 6.32
C PHE A 136 22.63 -29.70 6.05
N TYR A 137 23.52 -28.79 6.45
CA TYR A 137 24.94 -28.91 6.21
C TYR A 137 25.73 -28.16 7.30
N GLU A 138 26.86 -28.74 7.73
CA GLU A 138 27.76 -28.12 8.69
C GLU A 138 29.15 -28.00 8.06
N ILE A 139 29.68 -26.77 8.01
CA ILE A 139 31.00 -26.46 7.48
C ILE A 139 32.04 -26.74 8.57
N SER A 140 33.11 -27.48 8.24
CA SER A 140 34.22 -27.70 9.19
C SER A 140 34.99 -26.41 9.45
N VAL A 141 35.52 -26.27 10.66
CA VAL A 141 36.30 -25.09 11.06
C VAL A 141 37.58 -24.99 10.22
N GLU A 142 38.29 -26.10 9.99
CA GLU A 142 39.50 -26.08 9.16
C GLU A 142 39.17 -25.72 7.70
N GLY A 143 38.01 -26.13 7.20
CA GLY A 143 37.55 -25.79 5.85
C GLY A 143 37.22 -24.31 5.71
N ALA A 144 36.50 -23.75 6.69
CA ALA A 144 36.15 -22.33 6.74
C ALA A 144 37.40 -21.45 6.87
N GLU A 145 38.33 -21.79 7.76
CA GLU A 145 39.57 -21.02 7.96
C GLU A 145 40.53 -21.14 6.76
N LYS A 146 40.55 -22.28 6.07
CA LYS A 146 41.35 -22.46 4.85
C LYS A 146 40.85 -21.59 3.69
N TRP A 147 39.54 -21.41 3.57
CA TRP A 147 38.94 -20.71 2.44
C TRP A 147 38.75 -19.21 2.68
N LEU A 148 38.39 -18.82 3.91
CA LEU A 148 38.11 -17.42 4.30
C LEU A 148 39.25 -16.78 5.11
N GLY A 149 40.27 -17.56 5.52
CA GLY A 149 41.28 -17.15 6.49
C GLY A 149 40.80 -17.34 7.93
N VAL A 150 41.74 -17.33 8.88
CA VAL A 150 41.49 -17.67 10.30
C VAL A 150 40.43 -16.76 10.94
N THR A 151 40.48 -15.45 10.65
CA THR A 151 39.58 -14.47 11.28
C THR A 151 38.14 -14.57 10.78
N LEU A 152 37.93 -14.63 9.46
CA LEU A 152 36.60 -14.75 8.86
C LEU A 152 36.04 -16.17 8.98
N GLY A 153 36.88 -17.20 8.86
CA GLY A 153 36.50 -18.60 9.07
C GLY A 153 36.06 -18.89 10.49
N ALA A 154 36.62 -18.18 11.49
CA ALA A 154 36.14 -18.26 12.86
C ALA A 154 34.76 -17.59 13.04
N ALA A 155 34.50 -16.47 12.35
CA ALA A 155 33.28 -15.68 12.49
C ALA A 155 32.09 -16.16 11.63
N VAL A 156 32.33 -16.97 10.60
CA VAL A 156 31.29 -17.46 9.69
C VAL A 156 30.35 -18.46 10.36
N THR A 157 29.07 -18.39 10.01
CA THR A 157 28.03 -19.31 10.46
C THR A 157 28.30 -20.69 9.84
N LYS A 158 28.79 -21.62 10.67
CA LYS A 158 29.15 -22.99 10.23
C LYS A 158 27.94 -23.90 10.02
N LYS A 159 26.81 -23.61 10.66
CA LYS A 159 25.59 -24.43 10.58
C LYS A 159 24.61 -23.85 9.57
N ILE A 160 24.50 -24.49 8.42
CA ILE A 160 23.59 -24.09 7.34
C ILE A 160 22.22 -24.69 7.59
N SER A 161 21.23 -23.84 7.83
CA SER A 161 19.81 -24.20 7.94
C SER A 161 19.02 -23.61 6.76
N ALA A 162 17.82 -24.16 6.49
CA ALA A 162 16.93 -23.58 5.48
C ALA A 162 16.56 -22.12 5.80
N ARG A 163 16.45 -21.77 7.08
CA ARG A 163 16.21 -20.42 7.57
C ARG A 163 17.36 -19.48 7.24
N LEU A 164 18.60 -19.93 7.44
CA LEU A 164 19.78 -19.14 7.08
C LEU A 164 19.80 -18.87 5.57
N ILE A 165 19.55 -19.89 4.77
CA ILE A 165 19.44 -19.75 3.30
C ILE A 165 18.31 -18.77 2.95
N ALA A 166 17.14 -18.90 3.56
CA ALA A 166 16.00 -18.02 3.31
C ALA A 166 16.30 -16.56 3.69
N GLN A 167 16.99 -16.31 4.81
CA GLN A 167 17.38 -14.96 5.24
C GLN A 167 18.40 -14.33 4.29
N ILE A 168 19.41 -15.10 3.88
CA ILE A 168 20.40 -14.66 2.89
C ILE A 168 19.73 -14.35 1.56
N SER A 169 18.85 -15.25 1.08
CA SER A 169 18.11 -15.09 -0.16
C SER A 169 17.15 -13.90 -0.11
N SER A 170 16.45 -13.68 1.01
CA SER A 170 15.56 -12.53 1.17
C SER A 170 16.34 -11.22 1.11
N GLY A 171 17.42 -11.07 1.89
CA GLY A 171 18.25 -9.86 1.85
C GLY A 171 18.93 -9.63 0.49
N GLY A 172 19.33 -10.71 -0.20
CA GLY A 172 19.89 -10.64 -1.55
C GLY A 172 18.84 -10.27 -2.60
N LEU A 173 17.62 -10.79 -2.48
CA LEU A 173 16.49 -10.44 -3.35
C LEU A 173 16.10 -8.99 -3.15
N LEU A 174 15.99 -8.52 -1.90
CA LEU A 174 15.77 -7.12 -1.56
C LEU A 174 16.84 -6.23 -2.20
N ALA A 175 18.11 -6.61 -2.10
CA ALA A 175 19.21 -5.88 -2.72
C ALA A 175 19.08 -5.82 -4.25
N ALA A 176 18.86 -6.96 -4.90
CA ALA A 176 18.73 -7.04 -6.35
C ALA A 176 17.55 -6.18 -6.87
N ILE A 177 16.40 -6.30 -6.21
CA ILE A 177 15.20 -5.50 -6.46
C ILE A 177 15.51 -4.00 -6.37
N ASN A 178 16.17 -3.58 -5.29
CA ASN A 178 16.41 -2.16 -5.07
C ASN A 178 17.53 -1.63 -5.98
N PHE A 179 18.52 -2.43 -6.38
CA PHE A 179 19.47 -2.04 -7.43
C PHE A 179 18.77 -1.82 -8.78
N TYR A 180 17.78 -2.64 -9.10
CA TYR A 180 16.93 -2.39 -10.26
C TYR A 180 16.17 -1.07 -10.12
N ASP A 181 15.59 -0.80 -8.94
CA ASP A 181 14.91 0.48 -8.68
C ASP A 181 15.87 1.68 -8.70
N VAL A 182 17.14 1.54 -8.29
CA VAL A 182 18.20 2.54 -8.45
C VAL A 182 18.43 2.84 -9.92
N TRP A 183 18.68 1.80 -10.72
CA TRP A 183 18.92 1.93 -12.16
C TRP A 183 17.74 2.60 -12.85
N HIS A 184 16.52 2.14 -12.55
CA HIS A 184 15.30 2.71 -13.11
C HIS A 184 15.11 4.19 -12.70
N SER A 185 15.32 4.52 -11.42
CA SER A 185 15.22 5.90 -10.93
C SER A 185 16.27 6.81 -11.57
N TRP A 186 17.49 6.30 -11.75
CA TRP A 186 18.55 7.01 -12.44
C TRP A 186 18.16 7.35 -13.89
N GLN A 187 17.57 6.41 -14.63
CA GLN A 187 17.09 6.67 -15.99
C GLN A 187 15.93 7.70 -16.05
N TRP A 188 15.16 7.86 -14.97
CA TRP A 188 14.08 8.86 -14.86
C TRP A 188 14.53 10.18 -14.21
N ASN A 189 15.84 10.37 -14.00
CA ASN A 189 16.44 11.50 -13.28
C ASN A 189 15.81 11.74 -11.89
N ASP A 190 15.50 10.65 -11.20
CA ASP A 190 14.78 10.63 -9.92
C ASP A 190 15.77 10.50 -8.74
N GLN A 191 15.72 11.46 -7.81
CA GLN A 191 16.59 11.52 -6.63
C GLN A 191 16.29 10.41 -5.60
N ALA A 192 15.14 9.72 -5.70
CA ALA A 192 14.83 8.54 -4.90
C ALA A 192 15.83 7.40 -5.12
N MET A 193 16.66 7.45 -6.18
CA MET A 193 17.75 6.48 -6.41
C MET A 193 18.65 6.32 -5.19
N TYR A 194 18.93 7.39 -4.44
CA TYR A 194 19.79 7.30 -3.25
C TYR A 194 19.11 6.53 -2.12
N GLY A 195 17.80 6.67 -1.98
CA GLY A 195 17.01 5.91 -1.01
C GLY A 195 17.01 4.41 -1.36
N TYR A 196 16.73 4.06 -2.62
CA TYR A 196 16.81 2.67 -3.09
C TYR A 196 18.22 2.08 -2.92
N LEU A 197 19.28 2.87 -3.15
CA LEU A 197 20.65 2.42 -2.94
C LEU A 197 20.91 2.05 -1.47
N LEU A 198 20.43 2.87 -0.52
CA LEU A 198 20.54 2.56 0.91
C LEU A 198 19.77 1.29 1.28
N ILE A 199 18.56 1.10 0.75
CA ILE A 199 17.78 -0.14 0.96
C ILE A 199 18.56 -1.34 0.41
N ALA A 200 19.15 -1.22 -0.78
CA ALA A 200 19.93 -2.29 -1.38
C ALA A 200 21.16 -2.67 -0.53
N MET A 201 21.89 -1.66 -0.06
CA MET A 201 23.03 -1.84 0.86
C MET A 201 22.60 -2.45 2.20
N GLY A 202 21.42 -2.06 2.70
CA GLY A 202 20.81 -2.65 3.89
C GLY A 202 20.46 -4.13 3.69
N GLY A 203 19.90 -4.50 2.54
CA GLY A 203 19.64 -5.90 2.15
C GLY A 203 20.91 -6.74 2.11
N LEU A 204 21.97 -6.24 1.45
CA LEU A 204 23.28 -6.90 1.44
C LEU A 204 23.85 -7.05 2.86
N SER A 205 23.83 -5.98 3.65
CA SER A 205 24.30 -5.99 5.05
C SER A 205 23.51 -7.00 5.90
N GLY A 206 22.21 -7.15 5.65
CA GLY A 206 21.36 -8.14 6.30
C GLY A 206 21.75 -9.58 5.95
N SER A 207 21.98 -9.87 4.66
CA SER A 207 22.47 -11.17 4.20
C SER A 207 23.84 -11.50 4.78
N LEU A 208 24.78 -10.54 4.77
CA LEU A 208 26.11 -10.67 5.36
C LEU A 208 26.03 -10.87 6.88
N SER A 209 25.15 -10.14 7.57
CA SER A 209 24.90 -10.30 9.01
C SER A 209 24.47 -11.72 9.37
N SER A 210 23.65 -12.36 8.55
CA SER A 210 23.23 -13.75 8.75
C SER A 210 24.37 -14.76 8.52
N MET A 211 25.27 -14.46 7.58
CA MET A 211 26.45 -15.29 7.31
C MET A 211 27.54 -15.20 8.39
N PHE A 212 27.64 -14.09 9.11
CA PHE A 212 28.71 -13.85 10.10
C PHE A 212 28.13 -13.58 11.49
N GLY A 213 27.52 -14.62 12.08
CA GLY A 213 26.76 -14.55 13.34
C GLY A 213 27.58 -14.55 14.64
N GLY A 214 28.84 -14.07 14.62
CA GLY A 214 29.77 -14.19 15.76
C GLY A 214 29.76 -13.05 16.79
N ALA A 215 29.03 -11.95 16.56
CA ALA A 215 29.07 -10.77 17.43
C ALA A 215 27.94 -10.74 18.48
N ALA A 216 28.19 -10.04 19.60
CA ALA A 216 27.22 -9.83 20.67
C ALA A 216 25.86 -9.34 20.12
N VAL A 217 24.79 -9.99 20.54
CA VAL A 217 23.45 -9.79 20.01
C VAL A 217 22.73 -8.72 20.87
N LEU A 218 22.44 -7.56 20.27
CA LEU A 218 21.63 -6.50 20.86
C LEU A 218 20.19 -6.65 20.34
N SER A 219 19.22 -6.90 21.22
CA SER A 219 17.79 -7.10 20.88
C SER A 219 17.50 -8.21 19.85
N GLY A 220 18.31 -9.27 19.82
CA GLY A 220 18.15 -10.36 18.86
C GLY A 220 18.84 -10.15 17.51
N LEU A 221 19.51 -9.01 17.29
CA LEU A 221 20.29 -8.69 16.10
C LEU A 221 21.77 -8.42 16.45
N ASN A 222 22.69 -8.80 15.57
CA ASN A 222 24.10 -8.38 15.69
C ASN A 222 24.24 -6.91 15.21
N PRO A 223 25.38 -6.23 15.48
CA PRO A 223 25.60 -4.85 15.04
C PRO A 223 25.38 -4.63 13.54
N ALA A 224 25.72 -5.61 12.70
CA ALA A 224 25.48 -5.57 11.25
C ALA A 224 23.98 -5.64 10.88
N GLY A 225 23.17 -6.34 11.67
CA GLY A 225 21.71 -6.38 11.54
C GLY A 225 21.06 -5.05 11.93
N TRP A 226 21.60 -4.37 12.94
CA TRP A 226 21.20 -3.01 13.27
C TRP A 226 21.59 -1.99 12.19
N ALA A 227 22.80 -2.10 11.66
CA ALA A 227 23.23 -1.29 10.52
C ALA A 227 22.32 -1.52 9.30
N ALA A 228 21.96 -2.78 9.01
CA ALA A 228 21.01 -3.11 7.94
C ALA A 228 19.65 -2.44 8.15
N LEU A 229 19.07 -2.52 9.35
CA LEU A 229 17.80 -1.87 9.66
C LEU A 229 17.85 -0.34 9.53
N LEU A 230 18.93 0.30 10.00
CA LEU A 230 19.09 1.75 9.87
C LEU A 230 19.22 2.17 8.40
N LEU A 231 19.97 1.42 7.59
CA LEU A 231 20.10 1.67 6.16
C LEU A 231 18.76 1.53 5.43
N ILE A 232 18.00 0.47 5.72
CA ILE A 232 16.66 0.27 5.13
C ILE A 232 15.72 1.39 5.56
N GLY A 233 15.67 1.72 6.87
CA GLY A 233 14.80 2.76 7.40
C GLY A 233 15.11 4.15 6.83
N MET A 234 16.39 4.54 6.79
CA MET A 234 16.81 5.79 6.13
C MET A 234 16.51 5.77 4.64
N GLY A 235 16.76 4.64 3.97
CA GLY A 235 16.50 4.48 2.54
C GLY A 235 15.02 4.66 2.20
N VAL A 236 14.12 4.02 2.95
CA VAL A 236 12.66 4.22 2.81
C VAL A 236 12.27 5.67 3.06
N GLY A 237 12.82 6.30 4.11
CA GLY A 237 12.59 7.72 4.39
C GLY A 237 13.00 8.61 3.21
N LEU A 238 14.19 8.38 2.63
CA LEU A 238 14.66 9.12 1.47
C LEU A 238 13.82 8.85 0.22
N VAL A 239 13.39 7.61 -0.04
CA VAL A 239 12.48 7.33 -1.16
C VAL A 239 11.21 8.15 -1.02
N ILE A 240 10.58 8.17 0.16
CA ILE A 240 9.35 8.93 0.39
C ILE A 240 9.57 10.45 0.22
N MET A 241 10.69 10.97 0.72
CA MET A 241 10.97 12.42 0.69
C MET A 241 11.46 12.92 -0.66
N LEU A 242 12.17 12.09 -1.43
CA LEU A 242 12.82 12.47 -2.69
C LEU A 242 12.10 11.95 -3.94
N SER A 243 11.08 11.11 -3.79
CA SER A 243 10.26 10.68 -4.93
C SER A 243 9.59 11.90 -5.55
N PRO A 244 9.77 12.13 -6.86
CA PRO A 244 9.22 13.28 -7.54
C PRO A 244 7.70 13.15 -7.63
N THR A 245 7.04 14.30 -7.53
CA THR A 245 5.63 14.40 -7.92
C THR A 245 5.48 14.11 -9.43
N PRO A 246 4.28 13.74 -9.90
CA PRO A 246 4.04 13.59 -11.34
C PRO A 246 4.44 14.84 -12.14
N LEU A 247 4.14 16.03 -11.64
CA LEU A 247 4.51 17.27 -12.33
C LEU A 247 6.03 17.45 -12.41
N GLU A 248 6.78 17.19 -11.34
CA GLU A 248 8.25 17.22 -11.36
C GLU A 248 8.83 16.18 -12.33
N SER A 249 8.26 14.97 -12.36
CA SER A 249 8.66 13.93 -13.31
C SER A 249 8.42 14.36 -14.75
N TRP A 250 7.30 15.02 -15.03
CA TRP A 250 6.99 15.58 -16.35
C TRP A 250 7.93 16.74 -16.71
N LEU A 251 8.29 17.61 -15.76
CA LEU A 251 9.22 18.71 -16.01
C LEU A 251 10.64 18.19 -16.31
N ALA A 252 11.10 17.18 -15.57
CA ALA A 252 12.44 16.62 -15.72
C ALA A 252 12.63 15.77 -16.98
N ASN A 253 11.57 15.11 -17.45
CA ASN A 253 11.62 14.13 -18.56
C ASN A 253 10.69 14.50 -19.74
N GLY A 254 10.07 15.68 -19.70
CA GLY A 254 9.21 16.18 -20.77
C GLY A 254 10.02 16.83 -21.90
N PRO A 255 9.38 17.62 -22.77
CA PRO A 255 9.99 18.17 -23.98
C PRO A 255 11.09 19.22 -23.72
N PHE A 256 11.26 19.64 -22.47
CA PHE A 256 12.29 20.56 -22.02
C PHE A 256 13.35 19.89 -21.13
N GLY A 257 13.17 18.60 -20.84
CA GLY A 257 14.00 17.81 -19.94
C GLY A 257 15.19 17.17 -20.64
N GLU A 258 15.96 16.38 -19.89
CA GLU A 258 17.01 15.55 -20.47
C GLU A 258 16.36 14.33 -21.13
N SER A 259 16.72 14.07 -22.39
CA SER A 259 16.16 12.94 -23.15
C SER A 259 16.83 11.63 -22.74
N ASN A 260 16.04 10.65 -22.29
CA ASN A 260 16.45 9.26 -22.16
C ASN A 260 15.68 8.37 -23.15
N SER A 261 16.06 7.09 -23.25
CA SER A 261 15.37 6.16 -24.15
C SER A 261 14.02 5.69 -23.62
N ILE A 262 13.80 5.82 -22.30
CA ILE A 262 12.62 5.27 -21.61
C ILE A 262 11.43 6.23 -21.56
N ASP A 263 11.68 7.52 -21.75
CA ASP A 263 10.73 8.63 -21.76
C ASP A 263 10.50 9.16 -23.19
N GLN A 264 10.83 8.37 -24.22
CA GLN A 264 10.75 8.80 -25.62
C GLN A 264 9.36 9.33 -26.02
N HIS A 265 8.29 8.82 -25.40
CA HIS A 265 6.93 9.33 -25.62
C HIS A 265 6.68 10.70 -24.98
N LEU A 266 7.41 11.06 -23.92
CA LEU A 266 7.34 12.39 -23.29
C LEU A 266 8.23 13.43 -23.99
N GLN A 267 9.10 13.00 -24.90
CA GLN A 267 9.88 13.89 -25.76
C GLN A 267 9.06 14.42 -26.96
N ASP A 268 8.00 13.71 -27.37
CA ASP A 268 7.03 14.24 -28.32
C ASP A 268 6.22 15.37 -27.66
N PRO A 269 6.31 16.63 -28.14
CA PRO A 269 5.62 17.75 -27.50
C PRO A 269 4.09 17.58 -27.45
N SER A 270 3.51 16.86 -28.43
CA SER A 270 2.06 16.64 -28.48
C SER A 270 1.60 15.66 -27.41
N GLU A 271 2.29 14.52 -27.28
CA GLU A 271 2.03 13.52 -26.26
C GLU A 271 2.35 14.05 -24.87
N ALA A 272 3.45 14.77 -24.70
CA ALA A 272 3.80 15.40 -23.43
C ALA A 272 2.75 16.42 -22.98
N PHE A 273 2.27 17.28 -23.89
CA PHE A 273 1.21 18.23 -23.57
C PHE A 273 -0.11 17.52 -23.21
N TYR A 274 -0.45 16.44 -23.91
CA TYR A 274 -1.60 15.61 -23.58
C TYR A 274 -1.48 14.98 -22.17
N ARG A 275 -0.31 14.44 -21.82
CA ARG A 275 -0.04 13.89 -20.48
C ARG A 275 -0.13 14.97 -19.40
N LEU A 276 0.43 16.16 -19.64
CA LEU A 276 0.31 17.30 -18.73
C LEU A 276 -1.14 17.72 -18.53
N THR A 277 -1.90 17.82 -19.63
CA THR A 277 -3.32 18.16 -19.59
C THR A 277 -4.09 17.15 -18.72
N SER A 278 -3.76 15.86 -18.83
CA SER A 278 -4.34 14.82 -17.98
C SER A 278 -3.97 14.96 -16.50
N LEU A 279 -2.75 15.37 -16.17
CA LEU A 279 -2.34 15.64 -14.78
C LEU A 279 -3.13 16.81 -14.18
N LEU A 280 -3.33 17.86 -14.99
CA LEU A 280 -4.06 19.06 -14.57
C LEU A 280 -5.59 18.88 -14.61
N ALA A 281 -6.08 17.87 -15.33
CA ALA A 281 -7.49 17.56 -15.50
C ALA A 281 -8.23 17.31 -14.18
N GLY A 282 -7.51 16.91 -13.12
CA GLY A 282 -8.10 16.72 -11.79
C GLY A 282 -9.34 15.82 -11.81
N ILE A 283 -9.29 14.74 -12.60
CA ILE A 283 -10.42 13.82 -12.74
C ILE A 283 -10.68 13.17 -11.39
N SER A 284 -11.93 13.18 -10.94
CA SER A 284 -12.33 12.51 -9.71
C SER A 284 -13.73 11.94 -9.80
N ILE A 285 -13.95 10.82 -9.13
CA ILE A 285 -15.23 10.12 -9.02
C ILE A 285 -15.62 10.10 -7.54
N SER A 286 -16.81 10.62 -7.23
CA SER A 286 -17.41 10.47 -5.91
C SER A 286 -18.76 9.75 -6.02
N ILE A 287 -19.06 8.92 -5.01
CA ILE A 287 -20.31 8.19 -4.88
C ILE A 287 -20.91 8.62 -3.54
N GLU A 288 -22.00 9.37 -3.60
CA GLU A 288 -22.58 10.10 -2.47
C GLU A 288 -24.05 9.74 -2.31
N LYS A 289 -24.60 9.95 -1.10
CA LYS A 289 -26.04 9.91 -0.90
C LYS A 289 -26.67 11.20 -1.44
N ASN A 290 -27.80 11.06 -2.12
CA ASN A 290 -28.52 12.21 -2.63
C ASN A 290 -29.19 12.95 -1.46
N PRO A 291 -28.81 14.21 -1.16
CA PRO A 291 -29.45 14.99 -0.09
C PRO A 291 -30.92 15.30 -0.38
N ASP A 292 -31.31 15.35 -1.65
CA ASP A 292 -32.68 15.64 -2.09
C ASP A 292 -33.55 14.37 -2.22
N TYR A 293 -33.05 13.24 -1.75
CA TYR A 293 -33.77 11.97 -1.82
C TYR A 293 -35.02 11.97 -0.93
N ASP A 294 -36.18 11.78 -1.56
CA ASP A 294 -37.45 11.55 -0.89
C ASP A 294 -38.08 10.22 -1.34
N PRO A 295 -38.15 9.19 -0.45
CA PRO A 295 -38.74 7.89 -0.75
C PRO A 295 -40.26 7.94 -0.93
N ARG A 296 -40.89 9.12 -0.83
CA ARG A 296 -42.31 9.37 -1.13
C ARG A 296 -42.50 10.44 -2.20
N ALA A 297 -41.43 10.84 -2.90
CA ALA A 297 -41.51 11.82 -3.98
C ALA A 297 -42.54 11.40 -5.03
N THR A 298 -43.51 12.30 -5.29
CA THR A 298 -44.47 12.18 -6.38
C THR A 298 -44.08 13.08 -7.55
N PHE A 299 -44.60 12.75 -8.73
CA PHE A 299 -44.40 13.54 -9.93
C PHE A 299 -45.11 14.89 -9.79
N ASP A 300 -44.35 15.98 -9.83
CA ASP A 300 -44.83 17.35 -9.80
C ASP A 300 -44.06 18.14 -10.87
N ARG A 301 -44.80 18.77 -11.79
CA ARG A 301 -44.25 19.55 -12.90
C ARG A 301 -43.75 20.93 -12.48
N TYR A 302 -44.18 21.42 -11.32
CA TYR A 302 -43.80 22.73 -10.80
C TYR A 302 -42.69 22.64 -9.75
N ALA A 303 -42.28 21.43 -9.37
CA ALA A 303 -41.17 21.22 -8.46
C ALA A 303 -39.85 21.72 -9.09
N GLN A 304 -39.04 22.41 -8.30
CA GLN A 304 -37.73 22.92 -8.73
C GLN A 304 -36.78 21.79 -9.15
N LEU A 305 -36.85 20.65 -8.45
CA LEU A 305 -36.08 19.44 -8.75
C LEU A 305 -36.97 18.37 -9.41
N PRO A 306 -36.58 17.85 -10.59
CA PRO A 306 -37.27 16.76 -11.26
C PRO A 306 -37.51 15.54 -10.36
N HIS A 307 -38.63 14.87 -10.59
CA HIS A 307 -39.01 13.65 -9.84
C HIS A 307 -37.93 12.57 -9.88
N ALA A 308 -37.30 12.35 -11.04
CA ALA A 308 -36.25 11.35 -11.20
C ALA A 308 -35.01 11.60 -10.31
N ILE A 309 -34.68 12.87 -10.05
CA ILE A 309 -33.60 13.25 -9.13
C ILE A 309 -34.04 12.96 -7.69
N ARG A 310 -35.19 13.50 -7.28
CA ARG A 310 -35.72 13.31 -5.91
C ARG A 310 -35.98 11.85 -5.55
N ARG A 311 -36.22 10.99 -6.54
CA ARG A 311 -36.47 9.56 -6.34
C ARG A 311 -35.20 8.71 -6.28
N SER A 312 -34.05 9.26 -6.66
CA SER A 312 -32.77 8.57 -6.65
C SER A 312 -32.07 8.80 -5.31
N ASP A 313 -31.57 7.75 -4.67
CA ASP A 313 -30.95 7.84 -3.34
C ASP A 313 -29.43 8.07 -3.41
N THR A 314 -28.84 7.96 -4.61
CA THR A 314 -27.39 7.93 -4.81
C THR A 314 -26.99 8.82 -5.98
N ILE A 315 -25.89 9.56 -5.79
CA ILE A 315 -25.27 10.43 -6.79
C ILE A 315 -23.89 9.88 -7.11
N VAL A 316 -23.62 9.60 -8.38
CA VAL A 316 -22.27 9.41 -8.90
C VAL A 316 -21.85 10.70 -9.56
N ARG A 317 -20.83 11.37 -9.02
CA ARG A 317 -20.33 12.64 -9.54
C ARG A 317 -18.96 12.45 -10.17
N LEU A 318 -18.86 12.79 -11.46
CA LEU A 318 -17.64 12.77 -12.24
C LEU A 318 -17.16 14.21 -12.40
N ARG A 319 -16.06 14.59 -11.74
CA ARG A 319 -15.48 15.93 -11.84
C ARG A 319 -14.27 15.96 -12.75
N SER A 320 -14.09 17.06 -13.46
CA SER A 320 -12.87 17.36 -14.21
C SER A 320 -12.72 18.85 -14.47
N ARG A 321 -11.47 19.33 -14.44
CA ARG A 321 -11.07 20.67 -14.85
C ARG A 321 -10.84 20.79 -16.35
N LEU A 322 -10.95 19.69 -17.11
CA LEU A 322 -10.75 19.68 -18.57
C LEU A 322 -11.53 20.78 -19.30
N PRO A 323 -12.82 21.04 -19.00
CA PRO A 323 -13.56 22.11 -19.68
C PRO A 323 -12.92 23.50 -19.57
N GLY A 324 -12.20 23.78 -18.47
CA GLY A 324 -11.47 25.04 -18.28
C GLY A 324 -10.05 25.03 -18.85
N LEU A 325 -9.49 23.86 -19.17
CA LEU A 325 -8.16 23.70 -19.75
C LEU A 325 -8.18 23.66 -21.28
N ILE A 326 -9.29 23.24 -21.88
CA ILE A 326 -9.46 23.12 -23.34
C ILE A 326 -10.09 24.38 -23.92
N GLY A 327 -9.71 24.73 -25.16
CA GLY A 327 -10.23 25.92 -25.84
C GLY A 327 -11.68 25.73 -26.31
N SER A 328 -12.36 26.84 -26.60
CA SER A 328 -13.77 26.85 -27.05
C SER A 328 -14.06 26.14 -28.39
N PHE A 329 -13.02 25.70 -29.10
CA PHE A 329 -13.13 25.00 -30.39
C PHE A 329 -13.11 23.47 -30.27
N ASP A 330 -12.88 22.94 -29.07
CA ASP A 330 -12.80 21.51 -28.83
C ASP A 330 -14.08 21.04 -28.13
N SER A 331 -14.57 19.85 -28.47
CA SER A 331 -15.73 19.25 -27.81
C SER A 331 -15.29 18.17 -26.84
N LEU A 332 -15.82 18.22 -25.62
CA LEU A 332 -15.59 17.21 -24.59
C LEU A 332 -16.85 16.36 -24.43
N SER A 333 -16.71 15.04 -24.55
CA SER A 333 -17.74 14.06 -24.22
C SER A 333 -17.31 13.26 -22.99
N ILE A 334 -18.28 12.77 -22.22
CA ILE A 334 -18.03 11.93 -21.04
C ILE A 334 -18.80 10.64 -21.25
N GLU A 335 -18.06 9.54 -21.37
CA GLU A 335 -18.61 8.19 -21.36
C GLU A 335 -18.47 7.63 -19.95
N ALA A 336 -19.56 7.12 -19.39
CA ALA A 336 -19.58 6.55 -18.05
C ALA A 336 -20.38 5.25 -18.02
N GLU A 337 -19.77 4.19 -17.52
CA GLU A 337 -20.44 2.95 -17.20
C GLU A 337 -20.53 2.79 -15.68
N CYS A 338 -21.76 2.70 -15.18
CA CYS A 338 -22.04 2.43 -13.76
C CYS A 338 -22.65 1.04 -13.63
N ARG A 339 -22.13 0.24 -12.70
CA ARG A 339 -22.62 -1.12 -12.43
C ARG A 339 -22.86 -1.28 -10.93
N THR A 340 -23.96 -1.92 -10.58
CA THR A 340 -24.23 -2.26 -9.19
C THR A 340 -23.26 -3.35 -8.73
N CYS A 341 -22.67 -3.18 -7.56
CA CYS A 341 -21.75 -4.10 -6.94
C CYS A 341 -22.33 -4.61 -5.62
N ARG A 342 -22.59 -5.91 -5.56
CA ARG A 342 -23.04 -6.61 -4.36
C ARG A 342 -21.84 -7.03 -3.53
N ILE A 343 -21.77 -6.54 -2.30
CA ILE A 343 -20.77 -6.96 -1.32
C ILE A 343 -21.44 -7.86 -0.29
N THR A 344 -20.89 -9.06 -0.15
CA THR A 344 -21.32 -10.03 0.85
C THR A 344 -20.34 -10.00 2.02
N GLU A 345 -20.82 -9.48 3.15
CA GLU A 345 -20.14 -9.57 4.43
C GLU A 345 -20.59 -10.82 5.18
N LYS A 346 -19.62 -11.53 5.78
CA LYS A 346 -19.87 -12.65 6.67
C LYS A 346 -19.28 -12.36 8.04
N MET A 347 -19.87 -12.93 9.07
CA MET A 347 -19.29 -12.92 10.41
C MET A 347 -18.30 -14.08 10.55
N SER A 348 -17.10 -13.79 11.05
CA SER A 348 -16.18 -14.83 11.51
C SER A 348 -16.74 -15.52 12.76
N ASN A 349 -16.19 -16.68 13.12
CA ASN A 349 -16.55 -17.38 14.36
C ASN A 349 -16.30 -16.54 15.64
N GLN A 350 -15.52 -15.47 15.55
CA GLN A 350 -15.24 -14.52 16.62
C GLN A 350 -16.16 -13.29 16.60
N GLY A 351 -17.14 -13.22 15.68
CA GLY A 351 -18.07 -12.11 15.53
C GLY A 351 -17.52 -10.89 14.80
N ILE A 352 -16.32 -10.99 14.20
CA ILE A 352 -15.73 -9.92 13.40
C ILE A 352 -16.26 -10.03 11.96
N PRO A 353 -16.85 -8.96 11.38
CA PRO A 353 -17.30 -8.96 9.99
C PRO A 353 -16.09 -8.92 9.05
N TYR A 354 -16.17 -9.66 7.95
CA TYR A 354 -15.21 -9.60 6.85
C TYR A 354 -15.93 -9.66 5.51
N ILE A 355 -15.34 -9.04 4.49
CA ILE A 355 -15.84 -9.12 3.11
C ILE A 355 -15.51 -10.52 2.59
N ALA A 356 -16.55 -11.31 2.32
CA ALA A 356 -16.40 -12.67 1.81
C ALA A 356 -16.42 -12.72 0.28
N GLN A 357 -17.19 -11.83 -0.35
CA GLN A 357 -17.36 -11.83 -1.80
C GLN A 357 -17.77 -10.45 -2.31
N LYS A 358 -17.23 -10.07 -3.46
CA LYS A 358 -17.61 -8.90 -4.25
C LYS A 358 -18.10 -9.39 -5.61
N GLU A 359 -19.30 -9.00 -6.01
CA GLU A 359 -19.89 -9.36 -7.29
C GLU A 359 -20.37 -8.11 -8.00
N ILE A 360 -19.93 -7.89 -9.23
CA ILE A 360 -20.35 -6.76 -10.05
C ILE A 360 -21.31 -7.29 -11.11
N THR A 361 -22.42 -6.59 -11.35
CA THR A 361 -23.38 -6.97 -12.40
C THR A 361 -22.75 -6.89 -13.79
N ASP A 362 -23.10 -7.82 -14.68
CA ASP A 362 -22.50 -7.85 -16.03
C ASP A 362 -22.95 -6.68 -16.93
N ARG A 363 -24.12 -6.09 -16.66
CA ARG A 363 -24.70 -5.04 -17.49
C ARG A 363 -24.57 -3.67 -16.80
N PRO A 364 -24.22 -2.62 -17.56
CA PRO A 364 -24.29 -1.25 -17.06
C PRO A 364 -25.75 -0.86 -16.80
N GLU A 365 -25.94 -0.04 -15.78
CA GLU A 365 -27.22 0.52 -15.39
C GLU A 365 -27.32 1.97 -15.89
N ALA A 366 -28.45 2.32 -16.50
CA ALA A 366 -28.70 3.67 -16.95
C ALA A 366 -29.10 4.55 -15.75
N PRO A 367 -28.59 5.79 -15.65
CA PRO A 367 -29.00 6.70 -14.60
C PRO A 367 -30.47 7.10 -14.77
N ASN A 368 -31.17 7.30 -13.64
CA ASN A 368 -32.54 7.80 -13.63
C ASN A 368 -32.60 9.26 -14.12
N ALA A 369 -31.56 10.03 -13.83
CA ALA A 369 -31.39 11.41 -14.26
C ALA A 369 -29.90 11.75 -14.38
N GLN A 370 -29.59 12.80 -15.15
CA GLN A 370 -28.24 13.33 -15.27
C GLN A 370 -28.26 14.87 -15.24
N CYS A 371 -27.26 15.47 -14.61
CA CYS A 371 -27.06 16.92 -14.56
C CYS A 371 -25.63 17.25 -14.97
N LEU A 372 -25.49 18.16 -15.94
CA LEU A 372 -24.20 18.65 -16.40
C LEU A 372 -23.93 20.04 -15.82
N TYR A 373 -22.78 20.17 -15.16
CA TYR A 373 -22.22 21.42 -14.66
C TYR A 373 -20.95 21.77 -15.45
N ALA A 374 -20.39 22.94 -15.19
CA ALA A 374 -19.18 23.40 -15.87
C ALA A 374 -17.97 22.48 -15.66
N ASP A 375 -17.86 21.85 -14.48
CA ASP A 375 -16.73 21.01 -14.07
C ASP A 375 -17.16 19.59 -13.64
N ALA A 376 -18.44 19.24 -13.76
CA ALA A 376 -18.97 17.99 -13.24
C ALA A 376 -20.14 17.41 -14.06
N LEU A 377 -20.20 16.09 -14.14
CA LEU A 377 -21.39 15.33 -14.55
C LEU A 377 -21.91 14.56 -13.34
N GLU A 378 -23.16 14.82 -12.95
CA GLU A 378 -23.86 14.07 -11.91
C GLU A 378 -24.81 13.07 -12.54
N LEU A 379 -24.72 11.83 -12.08
CA LEU A 379 -25.57 10.71 -12.50
C LEU A 379 -26.33 10.20 -11.28
N PHE A 380 -27.65 10.11 -11.39
CA PHE A 380 -28.54 9.78 -10.28
C PHE A 380 -29.05 8.35 -10.40
N PHE A 381 -28.91 7.57 -9.32
CA PHE A 381 -29.28 6.15 -9.30
C PHE A 381 -30.13 5.78 -8.08
N THR A 382 -30.80 4.63 -8.20
CA THR A 382 -31.48 3.97 -7.08
C THR A 382 -30.64 2.77 -6.64
N THR A 383 -29.99 2.87 -5.50
CA THR A 383 -29.22 1.76 -4.94
C THR A 383 -30.16 0.71 -4.34
N PRO A 384 -29.97 -0.59 -4.63
CA PRO A 384 -30.77 -1.63 -4.03
C PRO A 384 -30.65 -1.64 -2.49
N ILE A 385 -31.76 -1.99 -1.83
CA ILE A 385 -31.84 -2.01 -0.37
C ILE A 385 -30.93 -3.12 0.19
N ASN A 386 -30.18 -2.79 1.24
CA ASN A 386 -29.34 -3.76 1.96
C ASN A 386 -30.18 -4.92 2.50
N GLN A 387 -29.71 -6.14 2.30
CA GLN A 387 -30.38 -7.37 2.72
C GLN A 387 -29.57 -8.05 3.82
N VAL A 388 -30.25 -8.49 4.88
CA VAL A 388 -29.65 -9.33 5.92
C VAL A 388 -30.18 -10.74 5.73
N SER A 389 -29.28 -11.74 5.71
CA SER A 389 -29.72 -13.13 5.65
C SER A 389 -30.65 -13.45 6.82
N PRO A 390 -31.72 -14.26 6.62
CA PRO A 390 -32.60 -14.69 7.70
C PRO A 390 -31.87 -15.36 8.87
N THR A 391 -30.71 -15.98 8.61
CA THR A 391 -29.86 -16.62 9.62
C THR A 391 -28.97 -15.63 10.39
N GLY A 392 -28.92 -14.37 9.98
CA GLY A 392 -28.09 -13.31 10.59
C GLY A 392 -26.58 -13.45 10.35
N SER A 393 -26.13 -14.50 9.65
CA SER A 393 -24.71 -14.83 9.45
C SER A 393 -24.04 -14.08 8.30
N SER A 394 -24.83 -13.52 7.38
CA SER A 394 -24.35 -12.69 6.28
C SER A 394 -25.20 -11.44 6.07
N ARG A 395 -24.53 -10.38 5.60
CA ARG A 395 -25.14 -9.13 5.17
C ARG A 395 -24.75 -8.86 3.73
N HIS A 396 -25.71 -8.45 2.93
CA HIS A 396 -25.51 -8.01 1.56
C HIS A 396 -25.78 -6.52 1.51
N TYR A 397 -24.77 -5.75 1.12
CA TYR A 397 -24.95 -4.32 0.82
C TYR A 397 -24.51 -4.05 -0.61
N TYR A 398 -25.05 -2.98 -1.15
CA TYR A 398 -24.85 -2.59 -2.53
C TYR A 398 -24.05 -1.30 -2.60
N THR A 399 -23.06 -1.29 -3.48
CA THR A 399 -22.27 -0.11 -3.85
C THR A 399 -22.24 0.01 -5.37
N TRP A 400 -21.60 1.05 -5.88
CA TRP A 400 -21.43 1.29 -7.31
C TRP A 400 -19.97 1.07 -7.73
N ALA A 401 -19.78 0.34 -8.81
CA ALA A 401 -18.54 0.32 -9.55
C ALA A 401 -18.72 1.27 -10.74
N VAL A 402 -17.75 2.16 -10.96
CA VAL A 402 -17.87 3.24 -11.94
C VAL A 402 -16.64 3.27 -12.83
N ARG A 403 -16.85 3.38 -14.14
CA ARG A 403 -15.77 3.58 -15.12
C ARG A 403 -16.12 4.79 -15.96
N ALA A 404 -15.25 5.79 -15.98
CA ALA A 404 -15.48 7.03 -16.69
C ALA A 404 -14.32 7.33 -17.66
N GLN A 405 -14.65 7.77 -18.87
CA GLN A 405 -13.71 8.19 -19.88
C GLN A 405 -14.15 9.55 -20.43
N PHE A 406 -13.23 10.51 -20.39
CA PHE A 406 -13.45 11.85 -20.92
C PHE A 406 -12.80 11.90 -22.31
N ILE A 407 -13.59 12.24 -23.31
CA ILE A 407 -13.20 12.17 -24.71
C ILE A 407 -13.12 13.58 -25.26
N LEU A 408 -11.90 14.03 -25.52
CA LEU A 408 -11.64 15.30 -26.18
C LEU A 408 -11.57 15.07 -27.69
N ILE A 409 -12.47 15.72 -28.42
CA ILE A 409 -12.47 15.71 -29.88
C ILE A 409 -12.02 17.09 -30.34
N THR A 410 -10.83 17.12 -30.94
CA THR A 410 -10.29 18.29 -31.62
C THR A 410 -10.44 18.11 -33.13
N LYS A 411 -10.19 19.17 -33.92
CA LYS A 411 -10.21 19.08 -35.39
C LYS A 411 -9.20 18.08 -35.98
N ARG A 412 -8.15 17.74 -35.21
CA ARG A 412 -7.01 16.93 -35.69
C ARG A 412 -6.99 15.53 -35.11
N GLU A 413 -7.50 15.35 -33.90
CA GLU A 413 -7.36 14.10 -33.16
C GLU A 413 -8.42 13.93 -32.06
N LYS A 414 -8.65 12.67 -31.69
CA LYS A 414 -9.46 12.26 -30.54
C LYS A 414 -8.51 11.81 -29.43
N ARG A 415 -8.61 12.45 -28.26
CA ARG A 415 -7.81 12.14 -27.06
C ARG A 415 -8.72 11.65 -25.95
N TYR A 416 -8.22 10.72 -25.15
CA TYR A 416 -9.00 10.01 -24.12
C TYR A 416 -8.39 10.28 -22.76
N PHE A 417 -9.20 10.58 -21.75
CA PHE A 417 -8.72 10.88 -20.40
C PHE A 417 -9.43 9.98 -19.38
N PRO A 418 -8.73 9.55 -18.32
CA PRO A 418 -7.36 9.93 -17.94
C PRO A 418 -6.30 9.35 -18.88
N ALA A 419 -5.27 10.12 -19.21
CA ALA A 419 -4.09 9.56 -19.88
C ALA A 419 -3.40 8.56 -18.94
N PRO A 420 -2.71 7.55 -19.48
CA PRO A 420 -1.90 6.66 -18.64
C PRO A 420 -0.84 7.47 -17.89
N LYS A 421 -0.34 6.90 -16.79
CA LYS A 421 0.69 7.53 -15.95
C LYS A 421 1.92 7.91 -16.78
N LEU A 422 2.70 8.89 -16.32
CA LEU A 422 3.83 9.41 -17.09
C LEU A 422 4.85 8.35 -17.48
N ARG A 423 5.13 7.43 -16.56
CA ARG A 423 6.06 6.31 -16.75
C ARG A 423 5.47 5.16 -17.57
N ASP A 424 4.17 5.22 -17.89
CA ASP A 424 3.47 4.26 -18.72
C ASP A 424 3.42 4.74 -20.17
N SER A 425 4.18 4.06 -21.03
CA SER A 425 4.29 4.35 -22.47
C SER A 425 3.07 3.88 -23.29
N THR A 426 2.05 3.31 -22.65
CA THR A 426 0.85 2.82 -23.33
C THR A 426 0.21 3.93 -24.16
N GLN A 427 -0.07 3.62 -25.43
CA GLN A 427 -0.82 4.48 -26.33
C GLN A 427 -2.24 3.95 -26.52
N TYR A 428 -3.17 4.84 -26.87
CA TYR A 428 -4.55 4.44 -27.07
C TYR A 428 -4.67 3.50 -28.27
N SER A 429 -5.49 2.46 -28.12
CA SER A 429 -5.81 1.49 -29.16
C SER A 429 -7.24 0.99 -28.95
N GLN A 430 -7.80 0.31 -29.94
CA GLN A 430 -9.17 -0.21 -29.87
C GLN A 430 -9.38 -1.19 -28.70
N ASN A 431 -8.32 -1.83 -28.20
CA ASN A 431 -8.38 -2.72 -27.04
C ASN A 431 -8.78 -1.97 -25.75
N TRP A 432 -8.60 -0.65 -25.70
CA TRP A 432 -8.94 0.20 -24.57
C TRP A 432 -10.30 0.89 -24.74
N ALA A 433 -11.06 0.56 -25.79
CA ALA A 433 -12.37 1.15 -26.04
C ALA A 433 -13.45 0.70 -25.05
N THR A 434 -13.27 -0.45 -24.38
CA THR A 434 -14.23 -1.00 -23.42
C THR A 434 -13.65 -1.02 -22.01
N PRO A 435 -14.43 -0.59 -21.00
CA PRO A 435 -13.96 -0.61 -19.61
C PRO A 435 -13.93 -2.04 -19.04
N SER A 436 -12.90 -2.31 -18.24
CA SER A 436 -12.78 -3.52 -17.42
C SER A 436 -13.22 -3.20 -15.98
N PHE A 437 -14.14 -4.01 -15.46
CA PHE A 437 -14.59 -3.93 -14.06
C PHE A 437 -13.86 -4.92 -13.15
N ASN A 438 -13.02 -5.79 -13.73
CA ASN A 438 -12.20 -6.75 -12.99
C ASN A 438 -10.85 -6.16 -12.57
N GLU A 439 -10.46 -5.04 -13.18
CA GLU A 439 -9.20 -4.34 -12.93
C GLU A 439 -9.49 -2.91 -12.44
N VAL A 440 -8.59 -2.39 -11.62
CA VAL A 440 -8.53 -0.98 -11.21
C VAL A 440 -7.35 -0.32 -11.91
N ASP A 441 -7.39 1.01 -12.05
CA ASP A 441 -6.36 1.81 -12.74
C ASP A 441 -6.09 1.31 -14.17
N GLN A 442 -7.17 1.03 -14.92
CA GLN A 442 -7.09 0.70 -16.34
C GLN A 442 -6.69 1.95 -17.13
N PRO A 443 -5.73 1.87 -18.07
CA PRO A 443 -5.40 2.98 -18.95
C PRO A 443 -6.64 3.56 -19.66
N PHE A 444 -6.72 4.89 -19.75
CA PHE A 444 -7.82 5.62 -20.41
C PHE A 444 -9.19 5.54 -19.73
N TRP A 445 -9.28 4.95 -18.54
CA TRP A 445 -10.51 4.84 -17.76
C TRP A 445 -10.26 5.24 -16.30
N ALA A 446 -11.03 6.20 -15.80
CA ALA A 446 -11.08 6.53 -14.38
C ALA A 446 -12.00 5.55 -13.64
N ASP A 447 -11.54 5.04 -12.51
CA ASP A 447 -12.31 4.15 -11.62
C ASP A 447 -12.54 4.76 -10.23
N GLU A 448 -13.54 4.24 -9.51
CA GLU A 448 -13.97 4.77 -8.22
C GLU A 448 -12.97 4.60 -7.07
N VAL A 449 -11.92 3.78 -7.27
CA VAL A 449 -10.89 3.50 -6.27
C VAL A 449 -9.70 4.42 -6.50
N THR A 450 -9.14 4.44 -7.70
CA THR A 450 -7.95 5.22 -8.05
C THR A 450 -8.22 6.71 -8.14
N TYR A 451 -9.38 7.08 -8.69
CA TYR A 451 -9.80 8.48 -8.87
C TYR A 451 -10.79 8.92 -7.80
N LYS A 452 -10.77 8.29 -6.63
CA LYS A 452 -11.69 8.60 -5.54
C LYS A 452 -11.57 10.07 -5.15
N GLY A 453 -12.67 10.81 -5.28
CA GLY A 453 -12.76 12.19 -4.80
C GLY A 453 -12.67 12.26 -3.27
N SER A 454 -11.92 13.24 -2.76
CA SER A 454 -11.94 13.56 -1.32
C SER A 454 -13.26 14.25 -0.96
N PHE A 455 -13.88 13.81 0.13
CA PHE A 455 -14.99 14.52 0.76
C PHE A 455 -14.44 15.83 1.33
N ASN A 456 -14.77 16.96 0.70
CA ASN A 456 -14.70 18.25 1.39
C ASN A 456 -16.04 18.41 2.10
N ASP A 457 -16.05 18.15 3.40
CA ASP A 457 -16.97 18.81 4.34
C ASP A 457 -16.34 20.14 4.79
#